data_AF-F1YWI1-F1
#
_entry.id   AF-F1YWI1-F1
#
_cell.length_a   1.000
_cell.length_b   1.000
_cell.length_c   1.000
_cell.angle_alpha   90.00
_cell.angle_beta   90.00
_cell.angle_gamma   90.00
#
_symmetry.space_group_name_H-M   'P 1'
#
loop_
_entity.id
_entity.type
_entity.pdbx_description
1 polymer ?
#
loop_
_entity_poly.entity_id
_entity_poly.type
_entity_poly.pdbx_seq_one_letter_code
_entity_poly.pdbx_strand_id
1 'polypeptide(L)'
;MQWRNKAHVDERTGKVFVPFMSFKKALTSSAKLTIRKVSGKGNKTFSSIVQAGIMIDTPLMLDITRDDLIPESFLCSATGDPTGKGSRVMRTFPRIDDWGGMLTFHIFQEDLSKDVFEEYLEEAGMMIGVGRFRPENGGVNGRFQIQKTEWETL
;
A
#
# COMPACT_ATOMS: atom_id res chain seq x y z
N MET A 1 -24.52 6.61 -8.59
CA MET A 1 -23.77 5.69 -7.71
C MET A 1 -22.87 6.55 -6.82
N GLN A 2 -23.10 6.55 -5.50
CA GLN A 2 -22.36 7.44 -4.60
C GLN A 2 -20.88 7.03 -4.54
N TRP A 3 -19.99 7.93 -4.94
CA TRP A 3 -18.53 7.70 -5.02
C TRP A 3 -17.93 7.24 -3.68
N ARG A 4 -18.56 7.60 -2.55
CA ARG A 4 -18.21 7.15 -1.19
C ARG A 4 -18.20 5.63 -1.05
N ASN A 5 -19.07 4.92 -1.76
CA ASN A 5 -19.17 3.45 -1.69
C ASN A 5 -17.98 2.73 -2.34
N LYS A 6 -17.04 3.46 -2.96
CA LYS A 6 -15.80 2.90 -3.47
C LYS A 6 -14.69 2.83 -2.42
N ALA A 7 -14.90 3.41 -1.23
CA ALA A 7 -13.97 3.29 -0.12
C ALA A 7 -14.11 1.91 0.54
N HIS A 8 -13.02 1.45 1.16
CA HIS A 8 -13.06 0.27 2.02
C HIS A 8 -13.55 0.69 3.40
N VAL A 9 -14.63 0.07 3.86
CA VAL A 9 -15.28 0.38 5.12
C VAL A 9 -15.54 -0.92 5.86
N ASP A 10 -15.19 -0.95 7.13
CA ASP A 10 -15.55 -2.05 8.01
C ASP A 10 -17.04 -1.91 8.36
N GLU A 11 -17.84 -2.86 7.91
CA GLU A 11 -19.30 -2.78 8.04
C GLU A 11 -19.78 -2.90 9.51
N ARG A 12 -18.93 -3.41 10.42
CA ARG A 12 -19.28 -3.53 11.84
C ARG A 12 -19.11 -2.21 12.59
N THR A 13 -18.09 -1.45 12.24
CA THR A 13 -17.71 -0.20 12.92
C THR A 13 -18.08 1.05 12.13
N GLY A 14 -18.34 0.93 10.83
CA GLY A 14 -18.55 2.05 9.91
C GLY A 14 -17.26 2.81 9.56
N LYS A 15 -16.11 2.37 10.07
CA LYS A 15 -14.82 3.06 9.89
C LYS A 15 -14.17 2.70 8.55
N VAL A 16 -13.55 3.69 7.93
CA VAL A 16 -12.76 3.52 6.72
C VAL A 16 -11.44 2.82 7.07
N PHE A 17 -10.91 2.00 6.17
CA PHE A 17 -9.60 1.37 6.35
C PHE A 17 -8.80 1.32 5.05
N VAL A 18 -7.48 1.21 5.18
CA VAL A 18 -6.59 0.87 4.06
C VAL A 18 -6.32 -0.64 4.10
N PRO A 19 -6.61 -1.39 3.03
CA PRO A 19 -6.44 -2.84 3.02
C PRO A 19 -5.00 -3.26 3.29
N PHE A 20 -4.79 -4.24 4.18
CA PHE A 20 -3.47 -4.79 4.49
C PHE A 20 -2.71 -5.30 3.25
N MET A 21 -3.44 -5.86 2.28
CA MET A 21 -2.87 -6.32 1.02
C MET A 21 -2.25 -5.21 0.18
N SER A 22 -2.66 -3.95 0.35
CA SER A 22 -2.03 -2.81 -0.32
C SER A 22 -0.60 -2.61 0.19
N PHE A 23 -0.37 -2.74 1.50
CA PHE A 23 0.96 -2.64 2.10
C PHE A 23 1.86 -3.83 1.72
N LYS A 24 1.34 -5.06 1.75
CA LYS A 24 2.10 -6.24 1.30
C LYS A 24 2.53 -6.11 -0.16
N LYS A 25 1.64 -5.61 -1.04
CA LYS A 25 1.97 -5.34 -2.44
C LYS A 25 3.00 -4.23 -2.57
N ALA A 26 2.84 -3.13 -1.83
CA ALA A 26 3.80 -2.02 -1.86
C ALA A 26 5.22 -2.48 -1.50
N LEU A 27 5.35 -3.26 -0.43
CA LEU A 27 6.62 -3.81 0.02
C LEU A 27 7.22 -4.80 -0.99
N THR A 28 6.40 -5.69 -1.55
CA THR A 28 6.85 -6.64 -2.58
C THR A 28 7.32 -5.92 -3.85
N SER A 29 6.61 -4.87 -4.28
CA SER A 29 7.00 -4.03 -5.42
C SER A 29 8.28 -3.25 -5.14
N SER A 30 8.46 -2.73 -3.92
CA SER A 30 9.70 -2.08 -3.49
C SER A 30 10.89 -3.02 -3.61
N ALA A 31 10.76 -4.25 -3.09
CA ALA A 31 11.81 -5.27 -3.20
C ALA A 31 12.11 -5.72 -4.64
N LYS A 32 11.13 -5.67 -5.55
CA LYS A 32 11.33 -5.90 -6.98
C LYS A 32 12.02 -4.74 -7.69
N LEU A 33 11.80 -3.51 -7.22
CA LEU A 33 12.37 -2.31 -7.83
C LEU A 33 13.86 -2.16 -7.49
N THR A 34 14.26 -2.45 -6.25
CA THR A 34 15.66 -2.23 -5.80
C THR A 34 16.59 -3.41 -6.08
N ILE A 35 16.06 -4.62 -6.30
CA ILE A 35 16.80 -5.82 -6.75
C ILE A 35 18.04 -6.12 -5.86
N ARG A 36 17.99 -5.82 -4.56
CA ARG A 36 19.10 -6.13 -3.64
C ARG A 36 19.30 -7.65 -3.53
N LYS A 37 20.55 -8.08 -3.58
CA LYS A 37 20.94 -9.48 -3.37
C LYS A 37 21.05 -9.79 -1.89
N VAL A 38 20.74 -11.04 -1.55
CA VAL A 38 20.89 -11.55 -0.19
C VAL A 38 22.33 -12.02 -0.03
N SER A 39 23.04 -11.44 0.95
CA SER A 39 24.43 -11.79 1.22
C SER A 39 24.57 -13.29 1.48
N GLY A 40 25.59 -13.92 0.88
CA GLY A 40 25.85 -15.35 1.04
C GLY A 40 24.87 -16.30 0.33
N LYS A 41 23.84 -15.81 -0.39
CA LYS A 41 22.85 -16.66 -1.09
C LYS A 41 22.86 -16.52 -2.62
N GLY A 42 24.06 -16.26 -3.18
CA GLY A 42 24.29 -16.23 -4.63
C GLY A 42 23.45 -15.16 -5.35
N ASN A 43 22.58 -15.60 -6.27
CA ASN A 43 21.70 -14.70 -7.05
C ASN A 43 20.31 -14.49 -6.45
N LYS A 44 20.06 -14.99 -5.24
CA LYS A 44 18.78 -14.78 -4.55
C LYS A 44 18.61 -13.29 -4.22
N THR A 45 17.45 -12.73 -4.57
CA THR A 45 17.07 -11.36 -4.21
C THR A 45 16.00 -11.36 -3.12
N PHE A 46 15.93 -10.23 -2.40
CA PHE A 46 14.94 -10.04 -1.34
C PHE A 46 13.49 -10.05 -1.83
N SER A 47 13.23 -9.82 -3.13
CA SER A 47 11.86 -9.85 -3.69
C SER A 47 11.09 -11.15 -3.35
N SER A 48 11.75 -12.30 -3.50
CA SER A 48 11.18 -13.61 -3.16
C SER A 48 11.00 -13.81 -1.66
N ILE A 49 11.91 -13.26 -0.86
CA ILE A 49 11.90 -13.36 0.61
C ILE A 49 10.79 -12.50 1.19
N VAL A 50 10.67 -11.25 0.76
CA VAL A 50 9.63 -10.31 1.18
C VAL A 50 8.24 -10.85 0.81
N GLN A 51 8.10 -11.43 -0.38
CA GLN A 51 6.81 -11.98 -0.85
C GLN A 51 6.30 -13.14 0.03
N ALA A 52 7.19 -14.08 0.38
CA ALA A 52 6.85 -15.29 1.12
C ALA A 52 6.98 -15.15 2.66
N GLY A 53 7.92 -14.32 3.10
CA GLY A 53 8.36 -14.21 4.49
C GLY A 53 7.61 -13.20 5.34
N ILE A 54 6.61 -12.52 4.78
CA ILE A 54 5.88 -11.46 5.49
C ILE A 54 4.38 -11.72 5.42
N MET A 55 3.73 -11.65 6.56
CA MET A 55 2.26 -11.64 6.68
C MET A 55 1.80 -10.34 7.34
N ILE A 56 0.65 -9.86 6.89
CA ILE A 56 -0.11 -8.77 7.49
C ILE A 56 -1.55 -9.28 7.54
N ASP A 57 -2.16 -9.24 8.70
CA ASP A 57 -3.48 -9.83 8.97
C ASP A 57 -4.55 -8.79 9.34
N THR A 58 -4.13 -7.60 9.77
CA THR A 58 -5.04 -6.50 10.10
C THR A 58 -4.94 -5.35 9.11
N PRO A 59 -6.08 -4.80 8.62
CA PRO A 59 -6.06 -3.57 7.83
C PRO A 59 -5.62 -2.38 8.70
N LEU A 60 -5.14 -1.31 8.05
CA LEU A 60 -4.91 -0.05 8.74
C LEU A 60 -6.25 0.66 8.90
N MET A 61 -6.82 0.57 10.09
CA MET A 61 -8.07 1.23 10.44
C MET A 61 -7.84 2.75 10.57
N LEU A 62 -8.75 3.54 10.00
CA LEU A 62 -8.74 5.00 10.10
C LEU A 62 -9.87 5.44 11.02
N ASP A 63 -9.67 6.55 11.74
CA ASP A 63 -10.69 7.13 12.61
C ASP A 63 -11.63 8.09 11.88
N ILE A 64 -12.10 7.66 10.70
CA ILE A 64 -13.03 8.41 9.85
C ILE A 64 -14.10 7.47 9.28
N THR A 65 -15.22 8.04 8.87
CA THR A 65 -16.36 7.35 8.25
C THR A 65 -16.51 7.72 6.78
N ARG A 66 -17.54 7.19 6.10
CA ARG A 66 -17.83 7.54 4.70
C ARG A 66 -18.15 9.02 4.50
N ASP A 67 -18.69 9.68 5.52
CA ASP A 67 -19.17 11.06 5.42
C ASP A 67 -18.01 12.06 5.42
N ASP A 68 -16.88 11.69 6.04
CA ASP A 68 -15.64 12.47 6.10
C ASP A 68 -14.83 12.42 4.81
N LEU A 69 -15.15 11.48 3.92
CA LEU A 69 -14.46 11.35 2.62
C LEU A 69 -14.76 12.57 1.75
N ILE A 70 -13.77 12.97 0.95
CA ILE A 70 -13.93 14.03 -0.04
C ILE A 70 -13.88 13.45 -1.47
N PRO A 71 -14.61 14.06 -2.44
CA PRO A 71 -14.62 13.58 -3.81
C PRO A 71 -13.41 14.08 -4.60
N GLU A 72 -12.83 13.21 -5.42
CA GLU A 72 -11.83 13.57 -6.42
C GLU A 72 -12.18 12.96 -7.78
N SER A 73 -12.21 13.78 -8.82
CA SER A 73 -12.70 13.37 -10.15
C SER A 73 -11.58 13.36 -11.18
N PHE A 74 -11.52 12.28 -11.96
CA PHE A 74 -10.53 12.11 -13.03
C PHE A 74 -11.18 11.64 -14.32
N LEU A 75 -10.60 12.07 -15.44
CA LEU A 75 -10.93 11.53 -16.75
C LEU A 75 -10.25 10.16 -16.95
N CYS A 76 -11.00 9.09 -16.70
CA CYS A 76 -10.50 7.71 -16.73
C CYS A 76 -10.84 7.02 -18.05
N SER A 77 -10.08 5.99 -18.43
CA SER A 77 -10.50 5.07 -19.49
C SER A 77 -11.86 4.46 -19.13
N ALA A 78 -12.77 4.40 -20.12
CA ALA A 78 -14.08 3.78 -19.94
C ALA A 78 -13.97 2.29 -19.61
N THR A 79 -12.99 1.60 -20.20
CA THR A 79 -12.75 0.15 -20.08
C THR A 79 -11.63 -0.21 -19.11
N GLY A 80 -10.90 0.78 -18.56
CA GLY A 80 -9.75 0.55 -17.70
C GLY A 80 -8.42 0.33 -18.44
N ASP A 81 -8.39 0.60 -19.75
CA ASP A 81 -7.17 0.55 -20.56
C ASP A 81 -6.14 1.58 -20.06
N PRO A 82 -4.93 1.14 -19.64
CA PRO A 82 -3.87 2.01 -19.13
C PRO A 82 -3.11 2.76 -20.24
N THR A 83 -3.26 2.37 -21.52
CA THR A 83 -2.50 2.95 -22.65
C THR A 83 -3.02 4.31 -23.11
N GLY A 84 -4.15 4.78 -22.53
CA GLY A 84 -4.77 6.05 -22.89
C GLY A 84 -5.60 6.01 -24.17
N LYS A 85 -5.72 4.86 -24.83
CA LYS A 85 -6.60 4.65 -26.00
C LYS A 85 -8.07 4.50 -25.58
N GLY A 86 -8.97 4.79 -26.51
CA GLY A 86 -10.41 4.60 -26.34
C GLY A 86 -11.15 5.75 -25.65
N SER A 87 -12.45 5.55 -25.43
CA SER A 87 -13.32 6.54 -24.81
C SER A 87 -12.96 6.76 -23.34
N ARG A 88 -13.15 8.00 -22.89
CA ARG A 88 -12.83 8.43 -21.54
C ARG A 88 -14.10 8.90 -20.85
N VAL A 89 -14.23 8.60 -19.57
CA VAL A 89 -15.38 8.96 -18.76
C VAL A 89 -14.91 9.60 -17.46
N MET A 90 -15.60 10.66 -17.04
CA MET A 90 -15.37 11.26 -15.73
C MET A 90 -15.79 10.27 -14.65
N ARG A 91 -14.85 9.96 -13.75
CA ARG A 91 -15.11 9.10 -12.59
C ARG A 91 -14.69 9.82 -11.33
N THR A 92 -15.59 9.86 -10.35
CA THR A 92 -15.33 10.38 -9.02
C THR A 92 -14.97 9.26 -8.05
N PHE A 93 -13.95 9.48 -7.24
CA PHE A 93 -13.43 8.54 -6.25
C PHE A 93 -13.35 9.21 -4.88
N PRO A 94 -13.41 8.44 -3.79
CA PRO A 94 -13.14 8.97 -2.47
C PRO A 94 -11.64 9.23 -2.32
N ARG A 95 -11.30 10.35 -1.70
CA ARG A 95 -9.95 10.73 -1.33
C ARG A 95 -9.89 10.98 0.19
N ILE A 96 -8.73 10.66 0.75
CA ILE A 96 -8.39 10.86 2.16
C ILE A 96 -7.06 11.63 2.13
N ASP A 97 -7.06 12.85 2.66
CA ASP A 97 -5.88 13.72 2.60
C ASP A 97 -4.92 13.37 3.73
N ASP A 98 -5.43 13.28 4.96
CA ASP A 98 -4.66 12.89 6.14
C ASP A 98 -5.07 11.50 6.60
N TRP A 99 -4.09 10.59 6.62
CA TRP A 99 -4.30 9.21 7.05
C TRP A 99 -3.06 8.68 7.76
N GLY A 100 -3.28 7.74 8.65
CA GLY A 100 -2.25 7.12 9.46
C GLY A 100 -2.88 6.11 10.41
N GLY A 101 -2.05 5.27 10.99
CA GLY A 101 -2.51 4.23 11.89
C GLY A 101 -1.42 3.22 12.19
N MET A 102 -1.81 2.16 12.89
CA MET A 102 -0.91 1.08 13.27
C MET A 102 -1.13 -0.13 12.35
N LEU A 103 -0.03 -0.78 11.98
CA LEU A 103 -0.01 -2.03 11.23
C LEU A 103 0.99 -2.97 11.89
N THR A 104 0.60 -4.23 12.00
CA THR A 104 1.47 -5.30 12.50
C THR A 104 1.97 -6.13 11.33
N PHE A 105 3.28 -6.31 11.25
CA PHE A 105 3.92 -7.17 10.26
C PHE A 105 4.52 -8.37 10.97
N HIS A 106 4.16 -9.57 10.51
CA HIS A 106 4.75 -10.82 10.96
C HIS A 106 5.85 -11.22 9.99
N ILE A 107 7.08 -11.34 10.50
CA ILE A 107 8.28 -11.64 9.69
C ILE A 107 8.77 -13.05 10.04
N PHE A 108 8.82 -13.92 9.03
CA PHE A 108 9.15 -15.34 9.16
C PHE A 108 10.48 -15.73 8.51
N GLN A 109 11.29 -14.75 8.12
CA GLN A 109 12.56 -14.99 7.42
C GLN A 109 13.69 -14.24 8.11
N GLU A 110 14.69 -14.97 8.59
CA GLU A 110 15.86 -14.42 9.30
C GLU A 110 16.71 -13.48 8.43
N ASP A 111 16.74 -13.71 7.10
CA ASP A 111 17.43 -12.83 6.16
C ASP A 111 16.85 -11.40 6.19
N LEU A 112 15.59 -11.24 6.61
CA LEU A 112 14.90 -9.97 6.70
C LEU A 112 15.06 -9.38 8.12
N SER A 113 16.27 -8.91 8.41
CA SER A 113 16.55 -8.21 9.66
C SER A 113 15.68 -6.95 9.80
N LYS A 114 15.60 -6.42 11.03
CA LYS A 114 14.90 -5.17 11.33
C LYS A 114 15.28 -4.04 10.37
N ASP A 115 16.57 -3.76 10.23
CA ASP A 115 17.06 -2.66 9.41
C ASP A 115 16.69 -2.84 7.93
N VAL A 116 16.84 -4.07 7.42
CA VAL A 116 16.49 -4.39 6.02
C VAL A 116 14.99 -4.24 5.79
N PHE A 117 14.16 -4.68 6.75
CA PHE A 117 12.71 -4.52 6.66
C PHE A 117 12.28 -3.06 6.69
N GLU A 118 12.82 -2.27 7.63
CA GLU A 118 12.51 -0.84 7.76
C GLU A 118 12.92 -0.08 6.50
N GLU A 119 14.12 -0.33 5.97
CA GLU A 119 14.58 0.25 4.68
C GLU A 119 13.57 -0.06 3.56
N TYR A 120 13.15 -1.32 3.42
CA TYR A 120 12.16 -1.68 2.40
C TYR A 120 10.80 -1.02 2.61
N LEU A 121 10.39 -0.81 3.86
CA LEU A 121 9.12 -0.20 4.20
C LEU A 121 9.14 1.32 3.93
N GLU A 122 10.25 2.00 4.22
CA GLU A 122 10.47 3.41 3.86
C GLU A 122 10.43 3.60 2.34
N GLU A 123 11.15 2.75 1.61
CA GLU A 123 11.17 2.74 0.15
C GLU A 123 9.80 2.46 -0.45
N ALA A 124 9.05 1.53 0.14
CA ALA A 124 7.68 1.26 -0.26
C ALA A 124 6.80 2.50 -0.08
N GLY A 125 6.97 3.24 1.02
CA GLY A 125 6.27 4.49 1.28
C GLY A 125 6.61 5.60 0.30
N MET A 126 7.88 5.71 -0.11
CA MET A 126 8.38 6.76 -1.00
C MET A 126 8.10 6.47 -2.48
N MET A 127 8.50 5.29 -2.96
CA MET A 127 8.55 4.96 -4.39
C MET A 127 7.32 4.23 -4.91
N ILE A 128 6.57 3.54 -4.04
CA ILE A 128 5.46 2.68 -4.45
C ILE A 128 4.11 3.26 -4.03
N GLY A 129 3.93 3.52 -2.73
CA GLY A 129 2.69 3.96 -2.11
C GLY A 129 1.58 2.91 -2.06
N VAL A 130 0.43 3.28 -1.50
CA VAL A 130 -0.77 2.44 -1.39
C VAL A 130 -1.99 3.09 -2.04
N GLY A 131 -3.04 2.29 -2.27
CA GLY A 131 -4.28 2.80 -2.88
C GLY A 131 -4.17 3.09 -4.38
N ARG A 132 -5.04 4.00 -4.84
CA ARG A 132 -5.21 4.38 -6.25
C ARG A 132 -4.32 5.55 -6.61
N PHE A 133 -3.85 5.57 -7.86
CA PHE A 133 -3.02 6.67 -8.38
C PHE A 133 -1.77 6.91 -7.51
N ARG A 134 -1.17 5.80 -7.08
CA ARG A 134 0.08 5.75 -6.32
C ARG A 134 1.31 5.96 -7.21
N PRO A 135 2.47 6.35 -6.67
CA PRO A 135 3.72 6.58 -7.41
C PRO A 135 4.07 5.52 -8.45
N GLU A 136 3.96 4.24 -8.11
CA GLU A 136 4.25 3.12 -9.04
C GLU A 136 3.39 3.18 -10.33
N ASN A 137 2.20 3.79 -10.26
CA ASN A 137 1.28 3.95 -11.38
C ASN A 137 1.33 5.37 -11.98
N GLY A 138 2.41 6.12 -11.75
CA GLY A 138 2.59 7.49 -12.26
C GLY A 138 1.74 8.56 -11.56
N GLY A 139 1.18 8.23 -10.39
CA GLY A 139 0.41 9.18 -9.58
C GLY A 139 1.16 9.67 -8.35
N VAL A 140 0.44 10.32 -7.43
CA VAL A 140 1.03 10.98 -6.25
C VAL A 140 0.44 10.53 -4.92
N ASN A 141 -0.62 9.72 -4.94
CA ASN A 141 -1.41 9.39 -3.76
C ASN A 141 -0.79 8.25 -2.95
N GLY A 142 -1.14 8.18 -1.66
CA GLY A 142 -0.84 7.03 -0.80
C GLY A 142 0.63 6.80 -0.50
N ARG A 143 1.47 7.82 -0.67
CA ARG A 143 2.81 7.83 -0.05
C ARG A 143 2.65 7.86 1.46
N PHE A 144 3.60 7.25 2.16
CA PHE A 144 3.63 7.23 3.62
C PHE A 144 5.06 7.28 4.13
N GLN A 145 5.19 7.61 5.40
CA GLN A 145 6.45 7.58 6.15
C GLN A 145 6.22 6.86 7.47
N ILE A 146 7.25 6.15 7.93
CA ILE A 146 7.21 5.46 9.21
C ILE A 146 7.44 6.49 10.31
N GLN A 147 6.52 6.57 11.27
CA GLN A 147 6.67 7.48 12.43
C GLN A 147 7.34 6.79 13.62
N LYS A 148 7.01 5.52 13.85
CA LYS A 148 7.48 4.73 14.98
C LYS A 148 7.42 3.25 14.61
N THR A 149 8.39 2.49 15.10
CA THR A 149 8.39 1.02 15.03
C THR A 149 8.56 0.44 16.42
N GLU A 150 7.85 -0.67 16.66
CA GLU A 150 7.98 -1.49 17.86
C GLU A 150 8.26 -2.91 17.39
N TRP A 151 9.24 -3.57 18.03
CA TRP A 151 9.73 -4.87 17.62
C TRP A 151 9.65 -5.82 18.81
N GLU A 152 9.02 -6.96 18.57
CA GLU A 152 8.90 -8.04 19.53
C GLU A 152 9.33 -9.34 18.84
N THR A 153 10.09 -10.16 19.57
CA THR A 153 10.41 -11.52 19.15
C THR A 153 9.43 -12.45 19.84
N LEU A 154 8.71 -13.24 19.05
CA LEU A 154 7.84 -14.30 19.56
C LEU A 154 8.65 -15.49 20.09
#